data_AF-A0A2V2XQ17-F1
#
_entry.id   AF-A0A2V2XQ17-F1
#
_cell.length_a   1.000
_cell.length_b   1.000
_cell.length_c   1.000
_cell.angle_alpha   90.00
_cell.angle_beta   90.00
_cell.angle_gamma   90.00
#
_symmetry.space_group_name_H-M   'P 1'
#
loop_
_entity.id
_entity.type
_entity.pdbx_description
1 polymer ?
#
loop_
_entity_poly.entity_id
_entity_poly.type
_entity_poly.pdbx_seq_one_letter_code
_entity_poly.pdbx_strand_id
1 'polypeptide(L)'
;MVISPIKPEEVMSKIDKAIQVKQIMLEADPTNEKLRTEVERLRRMKKKILSGETPFSINMVFSVISQGSTENEAIERLSHKISILREELRSMGIYTEDLRGLGAIAALNRFFRGEQ
;
A
#
# COMPACT_ATOMS: atom_id res chain seq x y z
N MET A 1 -8.70 -7.26 9.28
CA MET A 1 -8.65 -6.75 7.89
C MET A 1 -10.00 -6.13 7.59
N VAL A 2 -10.05 -4.93 7.00
CA VAL A 2 -11.29 -4.27 6.57
C VAL A 2 -11.22 -4.10 5.07
N ILE A 3 -12.26 -4.56 4.37
CA ILE A 3 -12.41 -4.42 2.93
C ILE A 3 -13.63 -3.54 2.69
N SER A 4 -13.45 -2.43 1.99
CA SER A 4 -14.54 -1.53 1.63
C SER A 4 -14.54 -1.23 0.13
N PRO A 5 -15.72 -1.16 -0.50
CA PRO A 5 -15.80 -0.69 -1.87
C PRO A 5 -15.36 0.79 -1.92
N ILE A 6 -14.64 1.15 -2.98
CA ILE A 6 -14.30 2.54 -3.28
C ILE A 6 -15.12 2.97 -4.50
N LYS A 7 -15.48 4.25 -4.56
CA LYS A 7 -16.07 4.84 -5.76
C LYS A 7 -15.12 4.65 -6.97
N PRO A 8 -15.58 4.04 -8.08
CA PRO A 8 -14.77 3.87 -9.28
C PRO A 8 -14.10 5.16 -9.76
N GLU A 9 -14.79 6.28 -9.67
CA GLU A 9 -14.33 7.60 -10.13
C GLU A 9 -13.07 8.07 -9.37
N GLU A 10 -13.04 7.85 -8.05
CA GLU A 10 -11.90 8.22 -7.20
C GLU A 10 -10.65 7.42 -7.57
N VAL A 11 -10.83 6.12 -7.84
CA VAL A 11 -9.72 5.23 -8.23
C VAL A 11 -9.26 5.55 -9.66
N MET A 12 -10.18 5.79 -10.59
CA MET A 12 -9.86 6.17 -11.97
C MET A 12 -9.05 7.46 -12.02
N SER A 13 -9.43 8.49 -11.25
CA SER A 13 -8.67 9.76 -11.19
C SER A 13 -7.23 9.55 -10.73
N LYS A 14 -7.01 8.68 -9.73
CA LYS A 14 -5.67 8.33 -9.24
C LYS A 14 -4.86 7.56 -10.30
N ILE A 15 -5.48 6.60 -10.97
CA ILE A 15 -4.83 5.82 -12.03
C ILE A 15 -4.42 6.74 -13.19
N ASP A 16 -5.29 7.67 -13.61
CA ASP A 16 -5.01 8.58 -14.72
C ASP A 16 -3.84 9.52 -14.41
N LYS A 17 -3.81 10.10 -13.21
CA LYS A 17 -2.65 10.90 -12.75
C LYS A 17 -1.37 10.09 -12.73
N ALA A 18 -1.42 8.84 -12.22
CA ALA A 18 -0.25 7.97 -12.16
C ALA A 18 0.26 7.59 -13.56
N ILE A 19 -0.64 7.30 -14.50
CA ILE A 19 -0.28 7.03 -15.90
C ILE A 19 0.38 8.26 -16.52
N GLN A 20 -0.22 9.45 -16.37
CA GLN A 20 0.31 10.69 -16.93
C GLN A 20 1.75 10.97 -16.46
N VAL A 21 1.99 10.90 -15.14
CA VAL A 21 3.33 11.12 -14.57
C VAL A 21 4.33 10.10 -15.11
N LYS A 22 3.96 8.82 -15.16
CA LYS A 22 4.86 7.76 -15.66
C LYS A 22 5.11 7.84 -17.17
N GLN A 23 4.16 8.35 -17.94
CA GLN A 23 4.36 8.60 -19.37
C GLN A 23 5.38 9.72 -19.60
N ILE A 24 5.31 10.82 -18.85
CA ILE A 24 6.31 11.89 -18.90
C ILE A 24 7.71 11.34 -18.55
N MET A 25 7.79 10.45 -17.55
CA MET A 25 9.06 9.80 -17.19
C MET A 25 9.57 8.84 -18.28
N LEU A 26 8.68 8.12 -18.99
CA LEU A 26 9.05 7.27 -20.14
C LEU A 26 9.50 8.09 -21.35
N GLU A 27 8.96 9.29 -21.55
CA GLU A 27 9.43 10.20 -22.60
C GLU A 27 10.88 10.63 -22.34
N ALA A 28 11.26 10.82 -21.07
CA ALA A 28 12.62 11.15 -20.67
C ALA A 28 13.58 9.94 -20.68
N ASP A 29 13.08 8.73 -20.35
CA ASP A 29 13.84 7.46 -20.43
C ASP A 29 13.00 6.36 -21.11
N PRO A 30 13.05 6.28 -22.46
CA PRO A 30 12.25 5.33 -23.23
C PRO A 30 12.66 3.86 -23.04
N THR A 31 13.85 3.61 -22.51
CA THR A 31 14.42 2.27 -22.31
C THR A 31 13.99 1.65 -20.98
N ASN A 32 13.24 2.38 -20.16
CA ASN A 32 12.79 1.93 -18.85
C ASN A 32 11.65 0.90 -18.93
N GLU A 33 12.00 -0.36 -19.18
CA GLU A 33 11.04 -1.47 -19.28
C GLU A 33 10.21 -1.69 -18.02
N LYS A 34 10.77 -1.40 -16.83
CA LYS A 34 10.05 -1.48 -15.56
C LYS A 34 8.90 -0.48 -15.52
N LEU A 35 9.17 0.76 -15.93
CA LEU A 35 8.18 1.82 -15.98
C LEU A 35 7.11 1.55 -17.06
N ARG A 36 7.51 1.01 -18.21
CA ARG A 36 6.60 0.56 -19.28
C ARG A 36 5.63 -0.52 -18.78
N THR A 37 6.16 -1.53 -18.08
CA THR A 37 5.38 -2.60 -17.48
C THR A 37 4.37 -2.07 -16.46
N GLU A 38 4.78 -1.09 -15.65
CA GLU A 38 3.91 -0.49 -14.65
C GLU A 38 2.76 0.34 -15.28
N VAL A 39 3.04 1.08 -16.36
CA VAL A 39 2.01 1.80 -17.13
C VAL A 39 0.99 0.83 -17.73
N GLU A 40 1.45 -0.27 -18.34
CA GLU A 40 0.55 -1.30 -18.87
C GLU A 40 -0.30 -1.96 -17.78
N ARG A 41 0.28 -2.20 -16.59
CA ARG A 41 -0.48 -2.69 -15.43
C ARG A 41 -1.59 -1.73 -15.03
N LEU A 42 -1.29 -0.42 -14.95
CA LEU A 42 -2.28 0.62 -14.63
C LEU A 42 -3.39 0.69 -15.69
N ARG A 43 -3.06 0.58 -16.97
CA ARG A 43 -4.05 0.53 -18.07
C ARG A 43 -4.97 -0.68 -17.96
N ARG A 44 -4.42 -1.86 -17.63
CA ARG A 44 -5.23 -3.08 -17.39
C ARG A 44 -6.18 -2.91 -16.21
N MET A 45 -5.71 -2.32 -15.11
CA MET A 45 -6.56 -2.01 -13.95
C MET A 45 -7.69 -1.03 -14.31
N LYS A 46 -7.39 0.03 -15.07
CA LYS A 46 -8.41 0.97 -15.56
C LYS A 46 -9.47 0.25 -16.40
N LYS A 47 -9.05 -0.61 -17.34
CA LYS A 47 -9.97 -1.39 -18.18
C LYS A 47 -10.92 -2.26 -17.36
N LYS A 48 -10.40 -2.93 -16.32
CA LYS A 48 -11.18 -3.77 -15.40
C LYS A 48 -12.28 -2.97 -14.68
N ILE A 49 -11.94 -1.80 -14.15
CA ILE A 49 -12.89 -0.90 -13.48
C ILE A 49 -13.96 -0.43 -14.47
N LEU A 50 -13.56 -0.02 -15.69
CA LEU A 50 -14.49 0.38 -16.74
C LEU A 50 -15.42 -0.75 -17.21
N SER A 51 -14.97 -2.01 -17.13
CA SER A 51 -15.82 -3.18 -17.40
C SER A 51 -16.74 -3.59 -16.24
N GLY A 52 -16.76 -2.82 -15.16
CA GLY A 52 -17.65 -3.04 -14.01
C GLY A 52 -17.04 -3.80 -12.84
N GLU A 53 -15.71 -4.04 -12.82
CA GLU A 53 -15.06 -4.53 -11.60
C GLU A 53 -15.05 -3.43 -10.53
N THR A 54 -15.69 -3.70 -9.39
CA THR A 54 -15.69 -2.79 -8.24
C THR A 54 -14.29 -2.74 -7.63
N PRO A 55 -13.66 -1.56 -7.50
CA PRO A 55 -12.41 -1.43 -6.77
C PRO A 55 -12.65 -1.48 -5.27
N PHE A 56 -11.69 -2.07 -4.54
CA PHE A 56 -11.75 -2.20 -3.09
C PHE A 56 -10.54 -1.55 -2.43
N SER A 57 -10.78 -0.92 -1.28
CA SER A 57 -9.75 -0.56 -0.32
C SER A 57 -9.57 -1.72 0.64
N ILE A 58 -8.33 -2.15 0.85
CA ILE A 58 -7.99 -3.16 1.85
C ILE A 58 -7.12 -2.49 2.89
N ASN A 59 -7.66 -2.32 4.10
CA ASN A 59 -6.90 -1.86 5.26
C ASN A 59 -6.53 -3.07 6.11
N MET A 60 -5.26 -3.16 6.52
CA MET A 60 -4.74 -4.22 7.38
C MET A 60 -3.90 -3.62 8.50
N VAL A 61 -4.06 -4.18 9.70
CA VAL A 61 -3.23 -3.86 10.87
C VAL A 61 -2.48 -5.14 11.23
N PHE A 62 -1.16 -5.04 11.34
CA PHE A 62 -0.30 -6.12 11.77
C PHE A 62 0.19 -5.83 13.18
N SER A 63 0.13 -6.83 14.06
CA SER A 63 0.83 -6.80 15.34
C SER A 63 2.11 -7.64 15.21
N VAL A 64 3.25 -7.03 15.49
CA VAL A 64 4.55 -7.72 15.47
C VAL A 64 5.02 -7.86 16.92
N ILE A 65 5.31 -9.09 17.32
CA ILE A 65 5.74 -9.41 18.68
C ILE A 65 7.13 -10.05 18.64
N SER A 66 7.98 -9.64 19.57
CA SER A 66 9.31 -10.20 19.76
C SER A 66 9.59 -10.41 21.24
N GLN A 67 10.39 -11.43 21.54
CA GLN A 67 10.85 -11.77 22.88
C GLN A 67 12.39 -11.80 22.87
N GLY A 68 13.00 -11.36 23.96
CA GLY A 68 14.44 -11.38 24.20
C GLY A 68 14.72 -11.66 25.67
N SER A 69 15.93 -12.13 25.98
CA SER A 69 16.37 -12.34 27.36
C SER A 69 16.63 -11.01 28.07
N THR A 70 16.78 -9.92 27.31
CA THR A 70 16.82 -8.53 27.80
C THR A 70 15.85 -7.66 27.00
N GLU A 71 15.49 -6.50 27.55
CA GLU A 71 14.68 -5.51 26.84
C GLU A 71 15.33 -5.04 25.54
N ASN A 72 16.64 -4.74 25.56
CA ASN A 72 17.39 -4.32 24.38
C ASN A 72 17.35 -5.38 23.27
N GLU A 73 17.52 -6.64 23.64
CA GLU A 73 17.43 -7.75 22.68
C GLU A 73 16.02 -7.90 22.11
N ALA A 74 14.98 -7.74 22.92
CA ALA A 74 13.60 -7.78 22.47
C ALA A 74 13.31 -6.66 21.46
N ILE A 75 13.80 -5.43 21.72
CA ILE A 75 13.65 -4.25 20.85
C ILE A 75 14.40 -4.42 19.53
N GLU A 76 15.63 -4.91 19.56
CA GLU A 76 16.44 -5.13 18.36
C GLU A 76 15.78 -6.17 17.45
N ARG A 77 15.37 -7.30 18.03
CA ARG A 77 14.65 -8.36 17.30
C ARG A 77 13.30 -7.86 16.76
N LEU A 78 12.57 -7.05 17.51
CA LEU A 78 11.30 -6.46 17.04
C LEU A 78 11.52 -5.57 15.82
N SER A 79 12.53 -4.70 15.89
CA SER A 79 12.89 -3.76 14.82
C SER A 79 13.29 -4.52 13.54
N HIS A 80 14.07 -5.60 13.70
CA HIS A 80 14.44 -6.48 12.59
C HIS A 80 13.20 -7.12 11.94
N LYS A 81 12.29 -7.70 12.74
CA LYS A 81 11.06 -8.33 12.21
C LYS A 81 10.17 -7.32 11.46
N ILE A 82 10.03 -6.10 11.98
CA ILE A 82 9.26 -5.03 11.32
C ILE A 82 9.90 -4.68 9.96
N SER A 83 11.24 -4.61 9.90
CA SER A 83 11.96 -4.34 8.66
C SER A 83 11.72 -5.42 7.61
N ILE A 84 11.85 -6.71 7.99
CA ILE A 84 11.58 -7.84 7.09
C ILE A 84 10.14 -7.76 6.57
N LEU A 85 9.15 -7.62 7.46
CA LEU A 85 7.74 -7.57 7.08
C LEU A 85 7.47 -6.43 6.08
N ARG A 86 8.08 -5.26 6.30
CA ARG A 86 7.95 -4.11 5.41
C ARG A 86 8.54 -4.39 4.03
N GLU A 87 9.70 -5.02 3.96
CA GLU A 87 10.35 -5.36 2.69
C GLU A 87 9.53 -6.40 1.91
N GLU A 88 9.03 -7.44 2.58
CA GLU A 88 8.16 -8.45 1.98
C GLU A 88 6.87 -7.82 1.44
N LEU A 89 6.19 -6.98 2.23
CA LEU A 89 4.98 -6.28 1.78
C LEU A 89 5.26 -5.35 0.60
N ARG A 90 6.38 -4.62 0.63
CA ARG A 90 6.80 -3.76 -0.48
C ARG A 90 7.08 -4.55 -1.74
N SER A 91 7.67 -5.74 -1.64
CA SER A 91 7.91 -6.62 -2.79
C SER A 91 6.60 -7.08 -3.47
N MET A 92 5.53 -7.20 -2.69
CA MET A 92 4.17 -7.48 -3.17
C MET A 92 3.43 -6.22 -3.67
N GLY A 93 4.09 -5.06 -3.63
CA GLY A 93 3.50 -3.76 -4.03
C GLY A 93 2.57 -3.16 -2.96
N ILE A 94 2.63 -3.64 -1.73
CA ILE A 94 1.89 -3.11 -0.59
C ILE A 94 2.78 -2.11 0.15
N TYR A 95 2.29 -0.90 0.33
CA TYR A 95 3.00 0.15 1.08
C TYR A 95 2.45 0.23 2.50
N THR A 96 3.34 0.16 3.49
CA THR A 96 2.98 0.21 4.91
C THR A 96 3.45 1.50 5.54
N GLU A 97 2.63 2.08 6.43
CA GLU A 97 3.00 3.21 7.26
C GLU A 97 3.19 2.77 8.71
N ASP A 98 4.25 3.25 9.35
CA ASP A 98 4.47 3.04 10.78
C ASP A 98 3.57 3.98 11.58
N LEU A 99 2.58 3.41 12.27
CA LEU A 99 1.74 4.15 13.20
C LEU A 99 2.39 4.15 14.59
N ARG A 100 2.63 5.33 15.15
CA ARG A 100 3.20 5.50 16.51
C ARG A 100 2.35 6.47 17.34
N GLY A 101 2.35 6.28 18.65
CA GLY A 101 1.68 7.17 19.61
C GLY A 101 0.18 7.34 19.38
N LEU A 102 -0.35 8.55 19.61
CA LEU A 102 -1.77 8.87 19.46
C LEU A 102 -2.31 8.62 18.04
N GLY A 103 -1.45 8.73 17.02
CA GLY A 103 -1.81 8.42 15.63
C GLY A 103 -2.21 6.95 15.42
N ALA A 104 -1.59 6.03 16.17
CA ALA A 104 -1.97 4.61 16.15
C ALA A 104 -3.36 4.40 16.76
N ILE A 105 -3.68 5.07 17.86
CA ILE A 105 -5.01 4.99 18.49
C ILE A 105 -6.10 5.51 17.56
N ALA A 106 -5.86 6.65 16.90
CA ALA A 106 -6.80 7.23 15.94
C ALA A 106 -7.02 6.33 14.71
N ALA A 107 -5.95 5.70 14.20
CA ALA A 107 -6.03 4.77 13.08
C ALA A 107 -6.74 3.46 13.47
N LEU A 108 -6.46 2.91 14.65
CA LEU A 108 -7.15 1.74 15.20
C LEU A 108 -8.63 2.03 15.42
N ASN A 109 -8.97 3.18 15.99
CA ASN A 109 -10.37 3.58 16.19
C ASN A 109 -11.11 3.71 14.86
N ARG A 110 -10.54 4.39 13.85
CA ARG A 110 -11.13 4.45 12.50
C ARG A 110 -11.29 3.05 11.90
N PHE A 111 -10.27 2.21 12.04
CA PHE A 111 -10.28 0.84 11.54
C PHE A 111 -11.38 -0.02 12.17
N PHE A 112 -11.55 0.01 13.49
CA PHE A 112 -12.53 -0.82 14.20
C PHE A 112 -13.95 -0.23 14.24
N ARG A 113 -14.10 1.09 14.11
CA ARG A 113 -15.42 1.75 14.12
C ARG A 113 -16.07 1.87 12.74
N GLY A 114 -15.34 1.58 11.66
CA GLY A 114 -15.85 1.71 10.30
C GLY A 114 -16.03 3.15 9.83
N GLU A 115 -15.47 4.12 10.54
CA GLU A 115 -15.38 5.52 10.14
C GLU A 115 -14.28 5.64 9.08
N GLN A 116 -14.67 5.45 7.81
CA GLN A 116 -13.81 5.70 6.63
C GLN A 116 -14.04 7.10 6.08
#